data_AF-A0A813U8E5-F1
#
_entry.id   AF-A0A813U8E5-F1
#
_cell.length_a   1.000
_cell.length_b   1.000
_cell.length_c   1.000
_cell.angle_alpha   90.00
_cell.angle_beta   90.00
_cell.angle_gamma   90.00
#
_symmetry.space_group_name_H-M   'P 1'
#
loop_
_entity.id
_entity.type
_entity.pdbx_description
1 polymer ?
#
loop_
_entity_poly.entity_id
_entity_poly.type
_entity_poly.pdbx_seq_one_letter_code
_entity_poly.pdbx_strand_id
1 'polypeptide(L)'
;MVSGYVNNHNNLNTYANVMQGQVLFNGSQLPKILWNQIKILIISNKDEFDIERDMLVTETLPKLQQYFLTQGIYIYFIDCNLNWNFDLSKNPYHILRYMKELKDAYQTSTGHFLLTFVGNKYGQIVLPIELSTIDFNNIKNSATDLGKDIKLLEQWYLLDDKLSPPIYKLKDPDENFSNIPSRSISTYDINACENQEWNEAYGNLVDLFLSVVNEKSNIKSMHDIQLLSYVEMLFNYSIKLSPSGSMCILRQLDGLNEKSKGNEHYIDLLPGGRLDKIRQEKLKRFRESITNTLSNNDNNDFKIEDNRIILNILWKDNGEFRFDDSDYQRYLRTLNASIFLRIKSLNQHLNNLSILNHFKNSEQIFYNEILIHLKYYFKYSSYTCLGFNYFIENNTSFKQWLSLANTTEHYPFMIFGSRASGKTLLCTKIIQYLLNLLEKNVQCIIRYFNLTSKSRNIVEIFSSICTQMGLLEHVPILNPEQQIKK
;
A
#
# COMPACT_ATOMS: atom_id res chain seq x y z
N MET A 1 5.17 -21.88 -13.88
CA MET A 1 5.86 -23.08 -13.37
C MET A 1 7.01 -22.66 -12.46
N VAL A 2 6.79 -22.67 -11.15
CA VAL A 2 7.65 -23.30 -10.12
C VAL A 2 6.68 -23.57 -8.98
N SER A 3 6.17 -24.80 -8.92
CA SER A 3 5.34 -25.31 -7.84
C SER A 3 6.23 -25.52 -6.62
N GLY A 4 6.13 -24.61 -5.66
CA GLY A 4 6.84 -24.73 -4.39
C GLY A 4 6.09 -25.66 -3.44
N TYR A 5 6.39 -26.96 -3.49
CA TYR A 5 6.31 -27.76 -2.27
C TYR A 5 7.25 -27.11 -1.26
N VAL A 6 6.70 -26.33 -0.33
CA VAL A 6 7.47 -25.73 0.77
C VAL A 6 7.74 -26.83 1.79
N ASN A 7 8.74 -27.65 1.48
CA ASN A 7 9.34 -28.58 2.43
C ASN A 7 9.85 -27.78 3.64
N ASN A 8 9.53 -28.22 4.86
CA ASN A 8 10.02 -27.62 6.11
C ASN A 8 11.55 -27.43 6.16
N HIS A 9 12.31 -28.23 5.38
CA HIS A 9 13.75 -28.07 5.19
C HIS A 9 14.16 -26.81 4.41
N ASN A 10 13.39 -26.38 3.40
CA ASN A 10 13.69 -25.16 2.62
C ASN A 10 13.55 -23.91 3.49
N ASN A 11 12.62 -23.94 4.43
CA ASN A 11 12.30 -22.85 5.33
C ASN A 11 13.40 -22.61 6.39
N LEU A 12 13.87 -23.64 7.09
CA LEU A 12 15.00 -23.51 8.03
C LEU A 12 16.27 -23.00 7.34
N ASN A 13 16.53 -23.44 6.11
CA ASN A 13 17.63 -22.95 5.29
C ASN A 13 17.50 -21.44 5.01
N THR A 14 16.29 -20.91 4.75
CA THR A 14 16.12 -19.46 4.57
C THR A 14 16.40 -18.65 5.83
N TYR A 15 16.03 -19.16 7.01
CA TYR A 15 16.36 -18.51 8.29
C TYR A 15 17.89 -18.46 8.49
N ALA A 16 18.56 -19.61 8.34
CA ALA A 16 20.01 -19.71 8.47
C ALA A 16 20.73 -18.80 7.48
N ASN A 17 20.29 -18.77 6.21
CA ASN A 17 20.91 -17.94 5.17
C ASN A 17 20.80 -16.44 5.48
N VAL A 18 19.67 -15.99 6.03
CA VAL A 18 19.48 -14.58 6.44
C VAL A 18 20.36 -14.24 7.62
N MET A 19 20.37 -15.10 8.65
CA MET A 19 21.19 -14.89 9.85
C MET A 19 22.69 -14.95 9.55
N GLN A 20 23.10 -15.75 8.56
CA GLN A 20 24.48 -15.85 8.10
C GLN A 20 24.89 -14.77 7.09
N GLY A 21 23.94 -13.94 6.64
CA GLY A 21 24.20 -12.96 5.57
C GLY A 21 24.44 -13.59 4.19
N GLN A 22 24.25 -14.90 4.02
CA GLN A 22 24.46 -15.60 2.75
C GLN A 22 23.51 -15.13 1.64
N VAL A 23 22.36 -14.56 2.00
CA VAL A 23 21.41 -13.96 1.04
C VAL A 23 22.05 -12.82 0.24
N LEU A 24 23.08 -12.17 0.76
CA LEU A 24 23.80 -11.10 0.07
C LEU A 24 24.54 -11.58 -1.20
N PHE A 25 24.89 -12.86 -1.29
CA PHE A 25 25.64 -13.42 -2.42
C PHE A 25 24.77 -14.00 -3.54
N ASN A 26 23.60 -14.54 -3.19
CA ASN A 26 22.81 -15.34 -4.13
C ASN A 26 21.65 -14.56 -4.79
N GLY A 27 21.45 -13.28 -4.46
CA GLY A 27 20.37 -12.46 -5.01
C GLY A 27 18.97 -13.07 -4.85
N SER A 28 18.81 -14.01 -3.92
CA SER A 28 17.56 -14.71 -3.70
C SER A 28 16.50 -13.74 -3.18
N GLN A 29 15.23 -14.01 -3.53
CA GLN A 29 14.12 -13.22 -3.00
C GLN A 29 14.15 -13.27 -1.47
N LEU A 30 14.39 -12.11 -0.85
CA LEU A 30 14.29 -11.98 0.59
C LEU A 30 12.86 -12.33 1.05
N PRO A 31 12.72 -13.05 2.17
CA PRO A 31 11.41 -13.33 2.72
C PRO A 31 10.66 -12.03 3.08
N LYS A 32 9.32 -12.10 3.11
CA LYS A 32 8.50 -11.00 3.62
C LYS A 32 8.81 -10.81 5.11
N ILE A 33 8.91 -9.54 5.53
CA ILE A 33 9.11 -9.22 6.95
C ILE A 33 7.78 -9.50 7.64
N LEU A 34 7.82 -10.24 8.74
CA LEU A 34 6.64 -10.44 9.57
C LEU A 34 6.57 -9.35 10.61
N TRP A 35 5.92 -8.26 10.25
CA TRP A 35 5.63 -7.20 11.18
C TRP A 35 4.70 -7.68 12.30
N ASN A 36 5.00 -7.26 13.52
CA ASN A 36 4.11 -7.42 14.68
C ASN A 36 2.97 -6.38 14.67
N GLN A 37 2.60 -5.89 13.49
CA GLN A 37 1.51 -4.94 13.32
C GLN A 37 0.66 -5.28 12.09
N ILE A 38 -0.63 -4.99 12.20
CA ILE A 38 -1.64 -5.10 11.16
C ILE A 38 -2.23 -3.69 10.98
N LYS A 39 -1.90 -3.02 9.88
CA LYS A 39 -2.44 -1.71 9.53
C LYS A 39 -3.43 -1.88 8.39
N ILE A 40 -4.72 -1.69 8.66
CA ILE A 40 -5.79 -1.84 7.67
C ILE A 40 -6.33 -0.46 7.32
N LEU A 41 -6.20 -0.08 6.05
CA LEU A 41 -6.90 1.08 5.51
C LEU A 41 -8.35 0.72 5.25
N ILE A 42 -9.28 1.58 5.66
CA ILE A 42 -10.71 1.44 5.40
C ILE A 42 -11.10 2.46 4.33
N ILE A 43 -11.72 1.96 3.25
CA ILE A 43 -12.13 2.78 2.11
C ILE A 43 -13.60 2.51 1.83
N SER A 44 -14.38 3.57 1.70
CA SER A 44 -15.82 3.52 1.41
C SER A 44 -16.25 4.86 0.82
N ASN A 45 -17.41 4.91 0.15
CA ASN A 45 -18.09 6.18 -0.13
C ASN A 45 -18.51 6.83 1.20
N LYS A 46 -18.13 8.09 1.42
CA LYS A 46 -18.30 8.80 2.70
C LYS A 46 -19.75 8.69 3.21
N ASP A 47 -20.70 9.15 2.41
CA ASP A 47 -22.12 9.25 2.74
C ASP A 47 -22.83 7.90 2.94
N GLU A 48 -22.23 6.80 2.46
CA GLU A 48 -22.94 5.53 2.32
C GLU A 48 -22.78 4.59 3.52
N PHE A 49 -21.65 4.70 4.23
CA PHE A 49 -21.20 3.70 5.22
C PHE A 49 -20.82 4.33 6.57
N ASP A 50 -21.37 5.50 6.91
CA ASP A 50 -21.06 6.19 8.17
C ASP A 50 -21.33 5.30 9.40
N ILE A 51 -22.48 4.63 9.44
CA ILE A 51 -22.90 3.79 10.57
C ILE A 51 -22.03 2.53 10.68
N GLU A 52 -21.77 1.86 9.56
CA GLU A 52 -20.90 0.68 9.52
C GLU A 52 -19.48 1.01 9.95
N ARG A 53 -18.94 2.16 9.52
CA ARG A 53 -17.60 2.61 9.89
C ARG A 53 -17.51 3.00 11.36
N ASP A 54 -18.52 3.70 11.88
CA ASP A 54 -18.58 4.04 13.30
C ASP A 54 -18.61 2.77 14.16
N MET A 55 -19.45 1.79 13.83
CA MET A 55 -19.51 0.48 14.50
C MET A 55 -18.18 -0.30 14.39
N LEU A 56 -17.51 -0.21 13.24
CA LEU A 56 -16.23 -0.86 13.02
C LEU A 56 -15.15 -0.31 13.98
N VAL A 57 -15.13 1.01 14.20
CA VAL A 57 -14.16 1.68 15.08
C VAL A 57 -14.54 1.55 16.55
N THR A 58 -15.82 1.67 16.89
CA THR A 58 -16.31 1.67 18.28
C THR A 58 -16.44 0.27 18.88
N GLU A 59 -16.78 -0.75 18.08
CA GLU A 59 -17.00 -2.12 18.58
C GLU A 59 -15.97 -3.13 18.10
N THR A 60 -15.71 -3.18 16.79
CA THR A 60 -14.93 -4.27 16.18
C THR A 60 -13.43 -4.10 16.40
N LEU A 61 -12.91 -2.88 16.20
CA LEU A 61 -11.49 -2.59 16.39
C LEU A 61 -11.02 -2.88 17.83
N PRO A 62 -11.70 -2.46 18.91
CA PRO A 62 -11.28 -2.78 20.28
C PRO A 62 -11.21 -4.28 20.55
N LYS A 63 -12.17 -5.06 20.03
CA LYS A 63 -12.17 -6.53 20.17
C LYS A 63 -11.01 -7.16 19.43
N LEU A 64 -10.69 -6.68 18.23
CA LEU A 64 -9.52 -7.14 17.47
C LEU A 64 -8.22 -6.77 18.18
N GLN A 65 -8.11 -5.55 18.69
CA GLN A 65 -6.96 -5.10 19.47
C GLN A 65 -6.76 -5.96 20.70
N GLN A 66 -7.81 -6.23 21.48
CA GLN A 66 -7.72 -7.10 22.64
C GLN A 66 -7.25 -8.51 22.24
N TYR A 67 -7.81 -9.09 21.17
CA TYR A 67 -7.42 -10.42 20.71
C TYR A 67 -5.97 -10.47 20.23
N PHE A 68 -5.55 -9.57 19.33
CA PHE A 68 -4.21 -9.60 18.75
C PHE A 68 -3.12 -9.15 19.71
N LEU A 69 -3.46 -8.32 20.71
CA LEU A 69 -2.51 -7.94 21.75
C LEU A 69 -2.08 -9.15 22.59
N THR A 70 -2.97 -10.13 22.83
CA THR A 70 -2.58 -11.41 23.46
C THR A 70 -1.55 -12.20 22.66
N GLN A 71 -1.46 -11.93 21.35
CA GLN A 71 -0.51 -12.54 20.42
C GLN A 71 0.72 -11.64 20.18
N GLY A 72 0.82 -10.49 20.87
CA GLY A 72 1.90 -9.51 20.68
C GLY A 72 1.82 -8.73 19.36
N ILE A 73 0.65 -8.72 18.71
CA ILE A 73 0.41 -8.05 17.44
C ILE A 73 -0.45 -6.80 17.67
N TYR A 74 -0.01 -5.67 17.12
CA TYR A 74 -0.74 -4.41 17.19
C TYR A 74 -1.61 -4.22 15.95
N ILE A 75 -2.91 -3.97 16.12
CA ILE A 75 -3.81 -3.71 15.00
C ILE A 75 -4.32 -2.27 15.02
N TYR A 76 -4.29 -1.63 13.86
CA TYR A 76 -4.71 -0.25 13.65
C TYR A 76 -5.60 -0.16 12.42
N PHE A 77 -6.72 0.54 12.57
CA PHE A 77 -7.54 0.96 11.44
C PHE A 77 -7.23 2.40 11.08
N ILE A 78 -7.13 2.65 9.78
CA ILE A 78 -7.01 3.99 9.21
C ILE A 78 -8.20 4.16 8.31
N ASP A 79 -9.26 4.73 8.88
CA ASP A 79 -10.42 5.12 8.11
C ASP A 79 -10.14 6.41 7.36
N CYS A 80 -10.13 6.31 6.03
CA CYS A 80 -9.88 7.43 5.14
C CYS A 80 -10.93 8.54 5.32
N ASN A 81 -12.13 8.23 5.78
CA ASN A 81 -13.23 9.18 5.92
C ASN A 81 -13.40 9.69 7.37
N LEU A 82 -12.63 9.18 8.34
CA LEU A 82 -12.81 9.51 9.76
C LEU A 82 -12.13 10.82 10.14
N ASN A 83 -12.83 11.64 10.92
CA ASN A 83 -12.36 12.91 11.48
C ASN A 83 -12.03 14.01 10.47
N TRP A 84 -12.42 13.87 9.20
CA TRP A 84 -12.21 14.90 8.19
C TRP A 84 -13.55 15.53 7.82
N ASN A 85 -13.71 16.82 8.12
CA ASN A 85 -14.81 17.65 7.57
C ASN A 85 -14.69 17.80 6.04
N PHE A 86 -13.55 17.39 5.48
CA PHE A 86 -13.24 17.38 4.07
C PHE A 86 -13.69 16.07 3.38
N ASP A 87 -14.11 16.15 2.13
CA ASP A 87 -14.46 15.00 1.30
C ASP A 87 -13.31 14.68 0.33
N LEU A 88 -12.66 13.53 0.56
CA LEU A 88 -11.54 13.00 -0.23
C LEU A 88 -11.79 12.98 -1.73
N SER A 89 -13.05 12.78 -2.09
CA SER A 89 -13.50 12.60 -3.45
C SER A 89 -13.30 13.88 -4.29
N LYS A 90 -13.10 15.02 -3.64
CA LYS A 90 -13.05 16.35 -4.26
C LYS A 90 -11.65 16.82 -4.66
N ASN A 91 -10.57 16.21 -4.19
CA ASN A 91 -9.21 16.55 -4.65
C ASN A 91 -8.41 15.27 -5.00
N PRO A 92 -8.11 15.05 -6.30
CA PRO A 92 -7.32 13.90 -6.76
C PRO A 92 -5.97 13.72 -6.05
N TYR A 93 -5.33 14.80 -5.60
CA TYR A 93 -4.04 14.74 -4.91
C TYR A 93 -4.11 14.05 -3.54
N HIS A 94 -5.25 14.08 -2.84
CA HIS A 94 -5.41 13.31 -1.60
C HIS A 94 -5.42 11.80 -1.88
N ILE A 95 -5.98 11.37 -3.00
CA ILE A 95 -6.02 9.96 -3.38
C ILE A 95 -4.61 9.43 -3.61
N LEU A 96 -3.71 10.23 -4.19
CA LEU A 96 -2.28 9.89 -4.26
C LEU A 96 -1.64 9.70 -2.88
N ARG A 97 -2.03 10.50 -1.88
CA ARG A 97 -1.54 10.34 -0.50
C ARG A 97 -2.01 8.99 0.07
N TYR A 98 -3.25 8.59 -0.16
CA TYR A 98 -3.75 7.27 0.26
C TYR A 98 -3.15 6.10 -0.50
N MET A 99 -2.83 6.25 -1.79
CA MET A 99 -2.08 5.23 -2.51
C MET A 99 -0.70 5.01 -1.86
N LYS A 100 -0.03 6.07 -1.41
CA LYS A 100 1.23 5.96 -0.66
C LYS A 100 1.00 5.29 0.70
N GLU A 101 -0.03 5.70 1.44
CA GLU A 101 -0.37 5.10 2.74
C GLU A 101 -0.71 3.61 2.63
N LEU A 102 -1.43 3.22 1.58
CA LEU A 102 -1.79 1.83 1.27
C LEU A 102 -0.54 1.01 0.93
N LYS A 103 0.38 1.58 0.15
CA LYS A 103 1.67 0.96 -0.16
C LYS A 103 2.50 0.78 1.12
N ASP A 104 2.52 1.77 2.00
CA ASP A 104 3.19 1.68 3.29
C ASP A 104 2.55 0.61 4.17
N ALA A 105 1.22 0.54 4.24
CA ALA A 105 0.50 -0.50 4.99
C ALA A 105 0.85 -1.90 4.46
N TYR A 106 0.88 -2.10 3.14
CA TYR A 106 1.33 -3.34 2.52
C TYR A 106 2.79 -3.70 2.86
N GLN A 107 3.68 -2.70 2.94
CA GLN A 107 5.10 -2.91 3.24
C GLN A 107 5.38 -3.16 4.72
N THR A 108 4.55 -2.60 5.60
CA THR A 108 4.79 -2.52 7.05
C THR A 108 3.81 -3.34 7.90
N SER A 109 2.89 -4.08 7.27
CA SER A 109 1.90 -4.90 7.99
C SER A 109 1.98 -6.37 7.62
N THR A 110 1.50 -7.21 8.53
CA THR A 110 1.14 -8.59 8.26
C THR A 110 -0.37 -8.70 8.03
N GLY A 111 -0.79 -9.69 7.23
CA GLY A 111 -2.21 -9.94 7.00
C GLY A 111 -2.88 -8.97 6.02
N HIS A 112 -4.15 -8.68 6.32
CA HIS A 112 -4.94 -7.72 5.55
C HIS A 112 -4.39 -6.31 5.75
N PHE A 113 -4.33 -5.54 4.67
CA PHE A 113 -3.93 -4.14 4.70
C PHE A 113 -4.98 -3.21 4.10
N LEU A 114 -6.04 -3.77 3.49
CA LEU A 114 -7.18 -3.03 2.99
C LEU A 114 -8.52 -3.69 3.36
N LEU A 115 -9.47 -2.86 3.78
CA LEU A 115 -10.89 -3.17 3.90
C LEU A 115 -11.70 -2.17 3.06
N THR A 116 -12.33 -2.66 2.00
CA THR A 116 -13.14 -1.82 1.10
C THR A 116 -14.63 -2.10 1.29
N PHE A 117 -15.43 -1.06 1.52
CA PHE A 117 -16.89 -1.14 1.48
C PHE A 117 -17.40 -0.64 0.14
N VAL A 118 -18.21 -1.47 -0.51
CA VAL A 118 -18.85 -1.16 -1.80
C VAL A 118 -20.34 -1.41 -1.66
N GLY A 119 -21.11 -0.34 -1.85
CA GLY A 119 -22.56 -0.36 -1.71
C GLY A 119 -23.24 -0.12 -3.05
N ASN A 120 -24.37 0.58 -3.02
CA ASN A 120 -25.25 0.87 -4.16
C ASN A 120 -24.88 2.19 -4.88
N LYS A 121 -23.96 2.98 -4.31
CA LYS A 121 -23.40 4.20 -4.88
C LYS A 121 -22.02 3.91 -5.49
N TYR A 122 -21.76 4.37 -6.71
CA TYR A 122 -20.43 4.33 -7.32
C TYR A 122 -19.52 5.40 -6.72
N GLY A 123 -20.06 6.59 -6.51
CA GLY A 123 -19.36 7.73 -5.92
C GLY A 123 -18.69 8.63 -6.94
N GLN A 124 -17.92 9.59 -6.42
CA GLN A 124 -17.26 10.62 -7.23
C GLN A 124 -16.16 10.03 -8.11
N ILE A 125 -16.12 10.47 -9.35
CA ILE A 125 -15.07 10.13 -10.31
C ILE A 125 -13.85 11.00 -10.06
N VAL A 126 -12.68 10.38 -10.17
CA VAL A 126 -11.38 11.01 -9.97
C VAL A 126 -10.83 11.49 -11.30
N LEU A 127 -10.52 12.78 -11.40
CA LEU A 127 -9.86 13.33 -12.57
C LEU A 127 -8.37 12.93 -12.61
N PRO A 128 -7.80 12.71 -13.81
CA PRO A 128 -6.38 12.41 -13.96
C PRO A 128 -5.54 13.63 -13.57
N ILE A 129 -4.55 13.43 -12.72
CA ILE A 129 -3.64 14.51 -12.28
C ILE A 129 -2.68 14.90 -13.40
N GLU A 130 -2.26 13.93 -14.20
CA GLU A 130 -1.32 14.10 -15.30
C GLU A 130 -1.96 13.61 -16.60
N LEU A 131 -1.81 14.40 -17.66
CA LEU A 131 -2.25 14.08 -19.01
C LEU A 131 -1.10 14.29 -19.98
N SER A 132 -0.96 13.39 -20.94
CA SER A 132 -0.04 13.62 -22.06
C SER A 132 -0.54 14.81 -22.91
N THR A 133 0.37 15.47 -23.63
CA THR A 133 -0.02 16.53 -24.58
C THR A 133 -1.00 16.04 -25.64
N ILE A 134 -0.86 14.78 -26.06
CA ILE A 134 -1.75 14.14 -27.03
C ILE A 134 -3.15 13.99 -26.42
N ASP A 135 -3.23 13.46 -25.20
CA ASP A 135 -4.50 13.23 -24.50
C ASP A 135 -5.24 14.52 -24.20
N PHE A 136 -4.51 15.53 -23.70
CA PHE A 136 -5.09 16.85 -23.44
C PHE A 136 -5.68 17.47 -24.69
N ASN A 137 -4.94 17.46 -25.80
CA ASN A 137 -5.43 18.00 -27.08
C ASN A 137 -6.61 17.19 -27.63
N ASN A 138 -6.61 15.86 -27.47
CA ASN A 138 -7.74 15.02 -27.86
C ASN A 138 -8.99 15.33 -27.04
N ILE A 139 -8.86 15.51 -25.71
CA ILE A 139 -9.97 15.91 -24.83
C ILE A 139 -10.49 17.29 -25.25
N LYS A 140 -9.59 18.25 -25.44
CA LYS A 140 -9.90 19.61 -25.87
C LYS A 140 -10.68 19.64 -27.19
N ASN A 141 -10.16 18.99 -28.23
CA ASN A 141 -10.80 18.95 -29.55
C ASN A 141 -12.17 18.25 -29.49
N SER A 142 -12.27 17.18 -28.70
CA SER A 142 -13.55 16.47 -28.54
C SER A 142 -14.59 17.29 -27.77
N ALA A 143 -14.15 18.02 -26.74
CA ALA A 143 -15.01 18.95 -26.03
C ALA A 143 -15.48 20.10 -26.94
N THR A 144 -14.63 20.61 -27.84
CA THR A 144 -15.06 21.63 -28.83
C THR A 144 -16.09 21.07 -29.79
N ASP A 145 -15.87 19.85 -30.31
CA ASP A 145 -16.80 19.20 -31.24
C ASP A 145 -18.19 19.02 -30.61
N LEU A 146 -18.19 18.76 -29.31
CA LEU A 146 -19.37 18.60 -28.45
C LEU A 146 -20.05 19.92 -28.02
N GLY A 147 -19.48 21.07 -28.37
CA GLY A 147 -19.97 22.38 -27.94
C GLY A 147 -19.84 22.63 -26.43
N LYS A 148 -18.94 21.92 -25.73
CA LYS A 148 -18.66 22.14 -24.30
C LYS A 148 -17.72 23.33 -24.11
N ASP A 149 -17.83 24.01 -22.96
CA ASP A 149 -16.89 25.07 -22.59
C ASP A 149 -15.57 24.46 -22.12
N ILE A 150 -14.47 24.89 -22.75
CA ILE A 150 -13.11 24.39 -22.53
C ILE A 150 -12.33 25.30 -21.60
N LYS A 151 -12.83 26.50 -21.28
CA LYS A 151 -12.13 27.47 -20.43
C LYS A 151 -11.71 26.85 -19.10
N LEU A 152 -12.58 26.04 -18.48
CA LEU A 152 -12.25 25.32 -17.24
C LEU A 152 -11.12 24.31 -17.44
N LEU A 153 -11.11 23.58 -18.56
CA LEU A 153 -10.04 22.62 -18.86
C LEU A 153 -8.69 23.32 -18.99
N GLU A 154 -8.62 24.43 -19.74
CA GLU A 154 -7.39 25.23 -19.92
C GLU A 154 -6.95 25.97 -18.66
N GLN A 155 -7.91 26.39 -17.82
CA GLN A 155 -7.64 27.08 -16.57
C GLN A 155 -7.03 26.14 -15.52
N TRP A 156 -7.50 24.89 -15.46
CA TRP A 156 -7.13 23.94 -14.41
C TRP A 156 -6.01 22.98 -14.82
N TYR A 157 -5.82 22.68 -16.11
CA TYR A 157 -4.71 21.86 -16.57
C TYR A 157 -3.62 22.71 -17.24
N LEU A 158 -2.48 22.81 -16.57
CA LEU A 158 -1.36 23.64 -17.01
C LEU A 158 -0.22 22.80 -17.59
N LEU A 159 0.43 23.31 -18.63
CA LEU A 159 1.57 22.65 -19.26
C LEU A 159 2.79 22.70 -18.32
N ASP A 160 3.34 21.54 -18.00
CA ASP A 160 4.63 21.37 -17.32
C ASP A 160 5.69 21.03 -18.39
N ASP A 161 6.49 22.04 -18.77
CA ASP A 161 7.55 21.96 -19.76
C ASP A 161 8.89 21.47 -19.19
N LYS A 162 8.96 21.21 -17.88
CA LYS A 162 10.16 20.70 -17.20
C LYS A 162 10.42 19.22 -17.48
N LEU A 163 9.43 18.51 -18.00
CA LEU A 163 9.51 17.09 -18.34
C LEU A 163 9.67 16.92 -19.86
N SER A 164 10.41 15.89 -20.27
CA SER A 164 10.58 15.52 -21.68
C SER A 164 10.07 14.08 -21.88
N PRO A 165 8.93 13.86 -22.58
CA PRO A 165 8.06 14.86 -23.21
C PRO A 165 7.26 15.71 -22.19
N PRO A 166 6.80 16.91 -22.57
CA PRO A 166 5.99 17.77 -21.71
C PRO A 166 4.61 17.15 -21.43
N ILE A 167 4.04 17.46 -20.28
CA ILE A 167 2.73 16.93 -19.83
C ILE A 167 1.86 18.05 -19.25
N TYR A 168 0.54 17.87 -19.31
CA TYR A 168 -0.41 18.76 -18.63
C TYR A 168 -0.71 18.23 -17.23
N LYS A 169 -0.60 19.10 -16.23
CA LYS A 169 -0.89 18.80 -14.83
C LYS A 169 -2.12 19.56 -14.35
N LEU A 170 -3.01 18.86 -13.65
CA LEU A 170 -4.09 19.47 -12.92
C LEU A 170 -3.51 20.35 -11.80
N LYS A 171 -3.93 21.60 -11.70
CA LYS A 171 -3.54 22.48 -10.60
C LYS A 171 -4.04 21.90 -9.28
N ASP A 172 -3.18 21.80 -8.27
CA ASP A 172 -3.62 21.37 -6.94
C ASP A 172 -4.51 22.48 -6.35
N PRO A 173 -5.78 22.19 -6.01
CA PRO A 173 -6.64 23.19 -5.37
C PRO A 173 -6.08 23.66 -4.02
N ASP A 174 -5.13 22.91 -3.42
CA ASP A 174 -4.51 23.22 -2.14
C ASP A 174 -3.14 23.94 -2.26
N GLU A 175 -2.67 24.33 -3.46
CA GLU A 175 -1.28 24.81 -3.67
C GLU A 175 -0.91 26.17 -3.02
N ASN A 176 -1.77 26.74 -2.20
CA ASN A 176 -1.48 27.89 -1.32
C ASN A 176 -1.26 27.51 0.17
N PHE A 177 -1.34 26.23 0.54
CA PHE A 177 -1.20 25.79 1.93
C PHE A 177 0.18 25.16 2.16
N SER A 178 1.02 25.85 2.93
CA SER A 178 2.35 25.38 3.32
C SER A 178 2.30 23.95 3.85
N ASN A 179 3.03 23.04 3.20
CA ASN A 179 3.29 21.66 3.60
C ASN A 179 3.96 21.59 5.00
N ILE A 180 3.19 21.81 6.05
CA ILE A 180 3.57 21.45 7.42
C ILE A 180 2.50 20.45 7.86
N PRO A 181 2.85 19.19 8.16
CA PRO A 181 1.97 18.34 8.94
C PRO A 181 1.90 18.95 10.36
N SER A 182 1.05 19.97 10.53
CA SER A 182 0.77 20.53 11.85
C SER A 182 0.00 19.47 12.63
N ARG A 183 0.57 19.02 13.74
CA ARG A 183 -0.09 18.14 14.72
C ARG A 183 -1.33 18.76 15.39
N SER A 184 -1.75 19.96 14.96
CA SER A 184 -2.95 20.65 15.43
C SER A 184 -4.10 20.47 14.45
N ILE A 185 -5.14 19.77 14.91
CA ILE A 185 -6.44 19.58 14.24
C ILE A 185 -7.07 20.93 13.81
N SER A 186 -6.84 22.01 14.55
CA SER A 186 -7.64 23.24 14.48
C SER A 186 -7.39 24.18 13.30
N THR A 187 -6.30 24.02 12.54
CA THR A 187 -5.94 24.98 11.46
C THR A 187 -6.26 24.47 10.05
N TYR A 188 -6.47 23.16 9.87
CA TYR A 188 -6.88 22.58 8.59
C TYR A 188 -8.40 22.66 8.37
N ASP A 189 -9.19 22.64 9.46
CA ASP A 189 -10.65 22.56 9.40
C ASP A 189 -11.36 23.81 8.86
N ILE A 190 -10.69 24.97 8.80
CA ILE A 190 -11.37 26.25 8.53
C ILE A 190 -11.29 26.65 7.04
N ASN A 191 -10.27 26.21 6.30
CA ASN A 191 -9.98 26.79 4.97
C ASN A 191 -10.20 25.85 3.77
N ALA A 192 -10.37 24.54 4.00
CA ALA A 192 -10.74 23.57 2.96
C ALA A 192 -12.26 23.29 2.92
N CYS A 193 -12.98 23.69 3.97
CA CYS A 193 -14.43 23.79 3.95
C CYS A 193 -14.81 24.93 3.00
N GLU A 194 -15.27 24.55 1.81
CA GLU A 194 -15.96 25.39 0.83
C GLU A 194 -15.11 26.27 -0.09
N ASN A 195 -14.14 25.69 -0.80
CA ASN A 195 -13.80 26.23 -2.13
C ASN A 195 -14.95 25.88 -3.10
N GLN A 196 -16.09 26.58 -2.99
CA GLN A 196 -17.29 26.34 -3.81
C GLN A 196 -16.95 26.45 -5.30
N GLU A 197 -16.08 27.40 -5.67
CA GLU A 197 -15.57 27.55 -7.04
C GLU A 197 -14.89 26.28 -7.54
N TRP A 198 -14.04 25.65 -6.72
CA TRP A 198 -13.41 24.37 -7.09
C TRP A 198 -14.42 23.23 -7.16
N ASN A 199 -15.37 23.14 -6.23
CA ASN A 199 -16.36 22.06 -6.25
C ASN A 199 -17.22 22.09 -7.51
N GLU A 200 -17.65 23.29 -7.92
CA GLU A 200 -18.38 23.51 -9.16
C GLU A 200 -17.49 23.23 -10.38
N ALA A 201 -16.26 23.76 -10.40
CA ALA A 201 -15.31 23.50 -11.47
C ALA A 201 -15.00 22.00 -11.63
N TYR A 202 -14.83 21.29 -10.51
CA TYR A 202 -14.54 19.85 -10.49
C TYR A 202 -15.72 19.05 -11.03
N GLY A 203 -16.95 19.36 -10.62
CA GLY A 203 -18.16 18.75 -11.17
C GLY A 203 -18.26 18.95 -12.68
N ASN A 204 -18.08 20.19 -13.14
CA ASN A 204 -18.12 20.53 -14.56
C ASN A 204 -17.02 19.85 -15.37
N LEU A 205 -15.80 19.74 -14.82
CA LEU A 205 -14.70 19.00 -15.43
C LEU A 205 -15.00 17.52 -15.51
N VAL A 206 -15.51 16.90 -14.45
CA VAL A 206 -15.92 15.48 -14.46
C VAL A 206 -16.98 15.23 -15.54
N ASP A 207 -17.98 16.09 -15.65
CA ASP A 207 -19.02 15.98 -16.67
C ASP A 207 -18.46 16.15 -18.09
N LEU A 208 -17.51 17.08 -18.29
CA LEU A 208 -16.79 17.24 -19.55
C LEU A 208 -16.04 15.95 -19.91
N PHE A 209 -15.23 15.41 -19.00
CA PHE A 209 -14.46 14.19 -19.22
C PHE A 209 -15.35 12.98 -19.52
N LEU A 210 -16.44 12.82 -18.76
CA LEU A 210 -17.44 11.77 -18.99
C LEU A 210 -18.08 11.89 -20.37
N SER A 211 -18.46 13.11 -20.78
CA SER A 211 -19.08 13.32 -22.09
C SER A 211 -18.15 12.96 -23.24
N VAL A 212 -16.87 13.35 -23.15
CA VAL A 212 -15.86 13.05 -24.17
C VAL A 212 -15.58 11.56 -24.25
N VAL A 213 -15.39 10.90 -23.11
CA VAL A 213 -15.05 9.46 -23.06
C VAL A 213 -16.21 8.59 -23.54
N ASN A 214 -17.46 8.98 -23.25
CA ASN A 214 -18.64 8.20 -23.65
C ASN A 214 -18.95 8.30 -25.15
N GLU A 215 -18.71 9.45 -25.79
CA GLU A 215 -18.99 9.61 -27.22
C GLU A 215 -17.92 9.01 -28.13
N LYS A 216 -16.64 9.04 -27.73
CA LYS A 216 -15.52 8.63 -28.58
C LYS A 216 -14.95 7.27 -28.19
N SER A 217 -15.75 6.21 -28.34
CA SER A 217 -15.29 4.81 -28.22
C SER A 217 -14.27 4.37 -29.29
N ASN A 218 -13.91 5.25 -30.24
CA ASN A 218 -13.10 4.91 -31.44
C ASN A 218 -11.71 5.58 -31.53
N ILE A 219 -11.25 6.33 -30.51
CA ILE A 219 -9.89 6.90 -30.52
C ILE A 219 -8.91 5.97 -29.79
N LYS A 220 -8.04 5.31 -30.57
CA LYS A 220 -7.05 4.33 -30.08
C LYS A 220 -6.10 4.85 -28.99
N SER A 221 -5.88 6.16 -28.88
CA SER A 221 -4.98 6.76 -27.89
C SER A 221 -5.67 7.15 -26.57
N MET A 222 -7.01 7.23 -26.54
CA MET A 222 -7.75 7.65 -25.34
C MET A 222 -8.10 6.48 -24.40
N HIS A 223 -7.81 5.25 -24.81
CA HIS A 223 -8.15 4.01 -24.09
C HIS A 223 -7.43 3.86 -22.74
N ASP A 224 -6.41 4.65 -22.45
CA ASP A 224 -5.67 4.58 -21.19
C ASP A 224 -6.24 5.47 -20.07
N ILE A 225 -7.12 6.44 -20.39
CA ILE A 225 -7.70 7.34 -19.38
C ILE A 225 -8.89 6.65 -18.71
N GLN A 226 -8.60 5.90 -17.65
CA GLN A 226 -9.62 5.25 -16.85
C GLN A 226 -10.23 6.22 -15.84
N LEU A 227 -11.42 6.72 -16.15
CA LEU A 227 -12.24 7.51 -15.22
C LEU A 227 -12.92 6.59 -14.20
N LEU A 228 -12.27 6.42 -13.04
CA LEU A 228 -12.71 5.53 -11.96
C LEU A 228 -13.14 6.34 -10.73
N SER A 229 -13.98 5.75 -9.87
CA SER A 229 -14.18 6.30 -8.54
C SER A 229 -12.95 6.09 -7.67
N TYR A 230 -12.76 6.91 -6.62
CA TYR A 230 -11.59 6.77 -5.74
C TYR A 230 -11.57 5.42 -5.02
N VAL A 231 -12.74 4.87 -4.69
CA VAL A 231 -12.89 3.55 -4.09
C VAL A 231 -12.37 2.48 -5.05
N GLU A 232 -12.79 2.53 -6.32
CA GLU A 232 -12.33 1.59 -7.34
C GLU A 232 -10.82 1.74 -7.63
N MET A 233 -10.31 2.98 -7.71
CA MET A 233 -8.88 3.24 -7.91
C MET A 233 -8.03 2.61 -6.81
N LEU A 234 -8.37 2.86 -5.55
CA LEU A 234 -7.60 2.37 -4.41
C LEU A 234 -7.73 0.85 -4.26
N PHE A 235 -8.92 0.29 -4.52
CA PHE A 235 -9.11 -1.16 -4.59
C PHE A 235 -8.23 -1.79 -5.68
N ASN A 236 -8.31 -1.30 -6.91
CA ASN A 236 -7.51 -1.82 -8.02
C ASN A 236 -6.00 -1.70 -7.74
N TYR A 237 -5.56 -0.62 -7.08
CA TYR A 237 -4.17 -0.48 -6.64
C TYR A 237 -3.78 -1.54 -5.59
N SER A 238 -4.65 -1.83 -4.63
CA SER A 238 -4.40 -2.87 -3.61
C SER A 238 -4.30 -4.28 -4.19
N ILE A 239 -5.16 -4.62 -5.15
CA ILE A 239 -5.13 -5.92 -5.85
C ILE A 239 -3.81 -6.08 -6.60
N LYS A 240 -3.28 -5.01 -7.23
CA LYS A 240 -1.96 -5.03 -7.86
C LYS A 240 -0.82 -5.27 -6.86
N LEU A 241 -0.97 -4.82 -5.60
CA LEU A 241 0.02 -5.05 -4.55
C LEU A 241 -0.05 -6.48 -4.01
N SER A 242 -1.23 -6.92 -3.59
CA SER A 242 -1.48 -8.28 -3.09
C SER A 242 -2.98 -8.57 -2.98
N PRO A 243 -3.56 -9.42 -3.86
CA PRO A 243 -4.98 -9.77 -3.83
C PRO A 243 -5.41 -10.37 -2.49
N SER A 244 -4.58 -11.24 -1.89
CA SER A 244 -4.87 -11.92 -0.62
C SER A 244 -4.89 -11.00 0.60
N GLY A 245 -4.32 -9.79 0.51
CA GLY A 245 -4.32 -8.84 1.63
C GLY A 245 -5.44 -7.80 1.54
N SER A 246 -6.30 -7.89 0.52
CA SER A 246 -7.39 -6.96 0.26
C SER A 246 -8.73 -7.64 0.55
N MET A 247 -9.49 -7.08 1.50
CA MET A 247 -10.85 -7.54 1.86
C MET A 247 -11.90 -6.59 1.28
N CYS A 248 -13.02 -7.14 0.83
CA CYS A 248 -14.14 -6.35 0.33
C CYS A 248 -15.48 -6.74 0.99
N ILE A 249 -16.20 -5.74 1.47
CA ILE A 249 -17.59 -5.83 1.91
C ILE A 249 -18.48 -5.32 0.79
N LEU A 250 -19.35 -6.18 0.27
CA LEU A 250 -20.34 -5.86 -0.74
C LEU A 250 -21.71 -5.78 -0.05
N ARG A 251 -22.24 -4.56 0.09
CA ARG A 251 -23.60 -4.33 0.62
C ARG A 251 -24.56 -4.14 -0.54
N GLN A 252 -25.68 -4.87 -0.52
CA GLN A 252 -26.79 -4.67 -1.44
C GLN A 252 -28.04 -4.23 -0.68
N LEU A 253 -28.58 -3.08 -1.05
CA LEU A 253 -29.87 -2.59 -0.57
C LEU A 253 -30.98 -3.00 -1.55
N ASP A 254 -31.79 -3.98 -1.15
CA ASP A 254 -32.88 -4.54 -1.94
C ASP A 254 -34.13 -3.67 -1.83
N GLY A 255 -34.70 -3.27 -2.98
CA GLY A 255 -35.89 -2.41 -3.03
C GLY A 255 -35.60 -0.90 -3.11
N LEU A 256 -34.34 -0.50 -2.88
CA LEU A 256 -33.90 0.88 -3.02
C LEU A 256 -33.97 1.35 -4.49
N ASN A 257 -34.58 2.52 -4.73
CA ASN A 257 -34.69 3.10 -6.07
C ASN A 257 -34.74 4.65 -6.06
N GLU A 258 -34.82 5.27 -7.24
CA GLU A 258 -34.84 6.73 -7.43
C GLU A 258 -36.06 7.46 -6.82
N LYS A 259 -37.09 6.72 -6.38
CA LYS A 259 -38.27 7.27 -5.68
C LYS A 259 -38.25 7.02 -4.17
N SER A 260 -37.34 6.18 -3.69
CA SER A 260 -37.17 5.91 -2.26
C SER A 260 -36.75 7.17 -1.52
N LYS A 261 -37.24 7.36 -0.31
CA LYS A 261 -36.79 8.46 0.56
C LYS A 261 -35.33 8.24 0.95
N GLY A 262 -34.52 9.31 1.02
CA GLY A 262 -33.11 9.23 1.45
C GLY A 262 -32.16 8.53 0.48
N ASN A 263 -32.60 8.33 -0.77
CA ASN A 263 -31.83 7.61 -1.78
C ASN A 263 -30.55 8.34 -2.23
N GLU A 264 -30.48 9.66 -2.04
CA GLU A 264 -29.36 10.53 -2.40
C GLU A 264 -28.04 10.14 -1.73
N HIS A 265 -28.10 9.49 -0.56
CA HIS A 265 -26.94 8.99 0.17
C HIS A 265 -26.43 7.65 -0.37
N TYR A 266 -27.30 6.88 -1.05
CA TYR A 266 -27.07 5.47 -1.37
C TYR A 266 -27.05 5.16 -2.88
N ILE A 267 -27.45 6.10 -3.73
CA ILE A 267 -27.46 5.95 -5.18
C ILE A 267 -26.93 7.24 -5.83
N ASP A 268 -26.24 7.09 -6.97
CA ASP A 268 -25.85 8.25 -7.78
C ASP A 268 -27.05 8.79 -8.57
N LEU A 269 -27.40 10.06 -8.30
CA LEU A 269 -28.50 10.77 -8.95
C LEU A 269 -27.97 11.97 -9.75
N LEU A 270 -28.56 12.20 -10.92
CA LEU A 270 -28.39 13.41 -11.72
C LEU A 270 -29.25 14.55 -11.16
N PRO A 271 -28.97 15.82 -11.56
CA PRO A 271 -29.84 16.95 -11.24
C PRO A 271 -31.30 16.64 -11.58
N GLY A 272 -32.20 16.86 -10.62
CA GLY A 272 -33.62 16.51 -10.74
C GLY A 272 -33.98 15.08 -10.29
N GLY A 273 -33.07 14.37 -9.61
CA GLY A 273 -33.37 13.12 -8.90
C GLY A 273 -33.48 11.88 -9.80
N ARG A 274 -33.01 11.96 -11.05
CA ARG A 274 -32.99 10.80 -11.97
C ARG A 274 -31.77 9.95 -11.72
N LEU A 275 -31.89 8.63 -11.88
CA LEU A 275 -30.76 7.71 -11.76
C LEU A 275 -29.62 8.02 -12.76
N ASP A 276 -28.39 8.12 -12.27
CA ASP A 276 -27.20 8.21 -13.12
C ASP A 276 -26.83 6.83 -13.68
N LYS A 277 -27.35 6.52 -14.87
CA LYS A 277 -27.10 5.24 -15.54
C LYS A 277 -25.63 4.97 -15.85
N ILE A 278 -24.82 6.02 -16.07
CA ILE A 278 -23.39 5.85 -16.39
C ILE A 278 -22.64 5.35 -15.17
N ARG A 279 -22.85 5.99 -14.00
CA ARG A 279 -22.24 5.56 -12.74
C ARG A 279 -22.75 4.19 -12.29
N GLN A 280 -24.04 3.90 -12.49
CA GLN A 280 -24.60 2.59 -12.15
C GLN A 280 -24.03 1.44 -13.00
N GLU A 281 -23.82 1.66 -14.31
CA GLU A 281 -23.15 0.69 -15.17
C GLU A 281 -21.68 0.49 -14.76
N LYS A 282 -20.97 1.57 -14.38
CA LYS A 282 -19.61 1.47 -13.83
C LYS A 282 -19.58 0.69 -12.52
N LEU A 283 -20.50 0.94 -11.60
CA LEU A 283 -20.62 0.18 -10.35
C LEU A 283 -20.85 -1.31 -10.59
N LYS A 284 -21.72 -1.64 -11.55
CA LYS A 284 -21.97 -3.04 -11.94
C LYS A 284 -20.68 -3.71 -12.42
N ARG A 285 -19.95 -3.10 -13.33
CA ARG A 285 -18.65 -3.60 -13.82
C ARG A 285 -17.62 -3.72 -12.71
N PHE A 286 -17.58 -2.76 -11.79
CA PHE A 286 -16.69 -2.81 -10.64
C PHE A 286 -16.99 -4.00 -9.73
N ARG A 287 -18.26 -4.25 -9.39
CA ARG A 287 -18.70 -5.41 -8.59
C ARG A 287 -18.40 -6.75 -9.27
N GLU A 288 -18.57 -6.83 -10.59
CA GLU A 288 -18.18 -8.00 -11.40
C GLU A 288 -16.65 -8.20 -11.37
N SER A 289 -15.88 -7.12 -11.49
CA SER A 289 -14.40 -7.15 -11.39
C SER A 289 -13.92 -7.64 -10.02
N ILE A 290 -14.50 -7.14 -8.92
CA ILE A 290 -14.23 -7.62 -7.55
C ILE A 290 -14.49 -9.12 -7.45
N THR A 291 -15.59 -9.57 -8.03
CA THR A 291 -15.95 -10.99 -8.04
C THR A 291 -14.90 -11.83 -8.73
N ASN A 292 -14.53 -11.48 -9.97
CA ASN A 292 -13.57 -12.22 -10.75
C ASN A 292 -12.15 -12.22 -10.14
N THR A 293 -11.72 -11.08 -9.58
CA THR A 293 -10.37 -10.93 -9.03
C THR A 293 -10.17 -11.67 -7.70
N LEU A 294 -11.21 -11.72 -6.86
CA LEU A 294 -11.15 -12.40 -5.57
C LEU A 294 -11.60 -13.87 -5.65
N SER A 295 -12.38 -14.28 -6.67
CA SER A 295 -12.78 -15.67 -6.87
C SER A 295 -11.76 -16.53 -7.64
N ASN A 296 -11.05 -15.98 -8.63
CA ASN A 296 -10.28 -16.79 -9.60
C ASN A 296 -8.90 -17.26 -9.13
N ASN A 297 -8.68 -17.41 -7.83
CA ASN A 297 -7.42 -17.92 -7.28
C ASN A 297 -7.43 -19.45 -7.06
N ASP A 298 -8.25 -20.19 -7.80
CA ASP A 298 -8.34 -21.65 -7.74
C ASP A 298 -7.15 -22.40 -8.39
N ASN A 299 -6.19 -21.70 -9.00
CA ASN A 299 -5.08 -22.30 -9.74
C ASN A 299 -3.77 -22.50 -8.96
N ASN A 300 -3.80 -22.43 -7.63
CA ASN A 300 -2.69 -22.89 -6.79
C ASN A 300 -3.25 -23.81 -5.70
N ASP A 301 -2.47 -24.82 -5.27
CA ASP A 301 -2.79 -25.83 -4.23
C ASP A 301 -3.17 -25.25 -2.84
N PHE A 302 -3.42 -23.95 -2.75
CA PHE A 302 -3.86 -23.22 -1.57
C PHE A 302 -5.14 -22.45 -1.92
N LYS A 303 -6.30 -22.95 -1.44
CA LYS A 303 -7.55 -22.17 -1.42
C LYS A 303 -7.33 -20.89 -0.63
N ILE A 304 -7.09 -19.78 -1.31
CA ILE A 304 -7.16 -18.46 -0.68
C ILE A 304 -8.63 -18.25 -0.33
N GLU A 305 -8.94 -18.11 0.97
CA GLU A 305 -10.31 -17.86 1.44
C GLU A 305 -10.89 -16.64 0.69
N ASP A 306 -12.11 -16.77 0.16
CA ASP A 306 -12.77 -15.74 -0.63
C ASP A 306 -12.93 -14.45 0.18
N ASN A 307 -12.03 -13.47 0.03
CA ASN A 307 -11.96 -12.25 0.85
C ASN A 307 -13.12 -11.25 0.61
N ARG A 308 -14.21 -11.73 0.02
CA ARG A 308 -15.48 -11.03 -0.12
C ARG A 308 -16.42 -11.41 1.01
N ILE A 309 -17.15 -10.43 1.51
CA ILE A 309 -18.30 -10.60 2.40
C ILE A 309 -19.47 -9.90 1.74
N ILE A 310 -20.47 -10.67 1.33
CA ILE A 310 -21.67 -10.16 0.66
C ILE A 310 -22.80 -10.11 1.69
N LEU A 311 -23.44 -8.96 1.81
CA LEU A 311 -24.53 -8.71 2.76
C LEU A 311 -25.67 -8.01 2.05
N ASN A 312 -26.86 -8.60 2.14
CA ASN A 312 -28.08 -8.05 1.56
C ASN A 312 -28.99 -7.55 2.68
N ILE A 313 -29.61 -6.40 2.45
CA ILE A 313 -30.53 -5.79 3.41
C ILE A 313 -31.72 -5.24 2.64
N LEU A 314 -32.92 -5.49 3.15
CA LEU A 314 -34.12 -4.88 2.60
C LEU A 314 -34.14 -3.38 2.93
N TRP A 315 -34.28 -2.55 1.90
CA TRP A 315 -34.50 -1.12 2.07
C TRP A 315 -35.89 -0.86 2.63
N LYS A 316 -35.95 -0.13 3.74
CA LYS A 316 -37.20 0.37 4.31
C LYS A 316 -37.30 1.83 3.90
N ASP A 317 -38.40 2.24 3.26
CA ASP A 317 -38.64 3.61 2.75
C ASP A 317 -38.86 4.65 3.87
N ASN A 318 -38.06 4.57 4.92
CA ASN A 318 -38.05 5.41 6.10
C ASN A 318 -37.07 6.59 5.94
N GLY A 319 -36.25 6.59 4.89
CA GLY A 319 -35.27 7.63 4.58
C GLY A 319 -33.89 7.45 5.20
N GLU A 320 -33.76 6.57 6.19
CA GLU A 320 -32.55 6.43 6.99
C GLU A 320 -32.45 5.02 7.61
N PHE A 321 -31.24 4.62 7.97
CA PHE A 321 -31.01 3.46 8.81
C PHE A 321 -31.35 3.79 10.27
N ARG A 322 -32.27 3.03 10.85
CA ARG A 322 -32.68 3.19 12.25
C ARG A 322 -32.01 2.15 13.14
N PHE A 323 -31.34 2.61 14.19
CA PHE A 323 -30.61 1.74 15.12
C PHE A 323 -31.52 0.79 15.91
N ASP A 324 -32.77 1.17 16.13
CA ASP A 324 -33.82 0.42 16.81
C ASP A 324 -34.45 -0.68 15.94
N ASP A 325 -34.13 -0.74 14.66
CA ASP A 325 -34.60 -1.77 13.75
C ASP A 325 -33.86 -3.10 13.94
N SER A 326 -34.59 -4.18 14.19
CA SER A 326 -34.01 -5.52 14.41
C SER A 326 -33.24 -6.05 13.21
N ASP A 327 -33.66 -5.75 11.98
CA ASP A 327 -33.01 -6.25 10.76
C ASP A 327 -31.67 -5.55 10.55
N TYR A 328 -31.63 -4.23 10.76
CA TYR A 328 -30.40 -3.44 10.66
C TYR A 328 -29.42 -3.81 11.78
N GLN A 329 -29.88 -4.01 13.02
CA GLN A 329 -29.01 -4.52 14.09
C GLN A 329 -28.42 -5.89 13.76
N ARG A 330 -29.23 -6.80 13.20
CA ARG A 330 -28.75 -8.13 12.79
C ARG A 330 -27.73 -8.03 11.67
N TYR A 331 -27.94 -7.15 10.69
CA TYR A 331 -26.98 -6.84 9.64
C TYR A 331 -25.63 -6.37 10.23
N LEU A 332 -25.64 -5.34 11.09
CA LEU A 332 -24.41 -4.78 11.68
C LEU A 332 -23.65 -5.82 12.53
N ARG A 333 -24.37 -6.64 13.31
CA ARG A 333 -23.75 -7.74 14.07
C ARG A 333 -23.10 -8.78 13.15
N THR A 334 -23.76 -9.11 12.04
CA THR A 334 -23.24 -10.06 11.05
C THR A 334 -22.01 -9.51 10.34
N LEU A 335 -22.04 -8.22 9.97
CA LEU A 335 -20.91 -7.49 9.38
C LEU A 335 -19.69 -7.53 10.31
N ASN A 336 -19.86 -7.07 11.55
CA ASN A 336 -18.79 -7.01 12.56
C ASN A 336 -18.19 -8.39 12.84
N ALA A 337 -19.03 -9.41 13.01
CA ALA A 337 -18.58 -10.78 13.22
C ALA A 337 -17.79 -11.32 12.01
N SER A 338 -18.25 -11.04 10.79
CA SER A 338 -17.60 -11.49 9.56
C SER A 338 -16.23 -10.85 9.37
N ILE A 339 -16.12 -9.53 9.60
CA ILE A 339 -14.84 -8.81 9.56
C ILE A 339 -13.88 -9.36 10.62
N PHE A 340 -14.36 -9.52 11.86
CA PHE A 340 -13.55 -10.04 12.95
C PHE A 340 -12.99 -11.43 12.63
N LEU A 341 -13.87 -12.35 12.23
CA LEU A 341 -13.50 -13.73 11.92
C LEU A 341 -12.53 -13.80 10.75
N ARG A 342 -12.71 -12.94 9.73
CA ARG A 342 -11.86 -12.95 8.55
C ARG A 342 -10.45 -12.42 8.82
N ILE A 343 -10.34 -11.31 9.56
CA ILE A 343 -9.02 -10.79 9.94
C ILE A 343 -8.30 -11.83 10.82
N LYS A 344 -9.05 -12.48 11.73
CA LYS A 344 -8.54 -13.56 12.58
C LYS A 344 -8.07 -14.78 11.78
N SER A 345 -8.87 -15.30 10.85
CA SER A 345 -8.55 -16.52 10.08
C SER A 345 -7.29 -16.32 9.25
N LEU A 346 -7.19 -15.23 8.51
CA LEU A 346 -6.04 -14.97 7.65
C LEU A 346 -4.76 -14.80 8.47
N ASN A 347 -4.82 -14.14 9.62
CA ASN A 347 -3.64 -14.03 10.48
C ASN A 347 -3.23 -15.39 11.09
N GLN A 348 -4.19 -16.24 11.48
CA GLN A 348 -3.89 -17.59 11.94
C GLN A 348 -3.22 -18.42 10.84
N HIS A 349 -3.71 -18.32 9.59
CA HIS A 349 -3.08 -18.97 8.45
C HIS A 349 -1.67 -18.47 8.18
N LEU A 350 -1.46 -17.15 8.19
CA LEU A 350 -0.11 -16.58 8.01
C LEU A 350 0.85 -16.97 9.12
N ASN A 351 0.38 -17.00 10.37
CA ASN A 351 1.16 -17.50 11.49
C ASN A 351 1.55 -18.97 11.24
N ASN A 352 0.59 -19.85 10.92
CA ASN A 352 0.87 -21.27 10.66
C ASN A 352 1.86 -21.51 9.52
N LEU A 353 1.87 -20.64 8.50
CA LEU A 353 2.83 -20.70 7.40
C LEU A 353 4.21 -20.13 7.77
N SER A 354 4.31 -19.38 8.86
CA SER A 354 5.55 -18.76 9.27
C SER A 354 6.44 -19.71 10.08
N ILE A 355 7.65 -19.92 9.55
CA ILE A 355 8.79 -20.62 10.17
C ILE A 355 9.08 -20.07 11.58
N LEU A 356 8.79 -18.78 11.75
CA LEU A 356 9.02 -18.00 12.95
C LEU A 356 8.20 -18.47 14.16
N ASN A 357 7.09 -19.19 13.97
CA ASN A 357 6.28 -19.71 15.08
C ASN A 357 7.02 -20.68 16.01
N HIS A 358 8.08 -21.34 15.55
CA HIS A 358 8.90 -22.21 16.40
C HIS A 358 9.92 -21.42 17.24
N PHE A 359 10.12 -20.14 16.93
CA PHE A 359 11.08 -19.27 17.58
C PHE A 359 10.39 -18.41 18.64
N LYS A 360 11.12 -18.07 19.70
CA LYS A 360 10.64 -17.15 20.74
C LYS A 360 10.40 -15.77 20.13
N ASN A 361 9.44 -15.00 20.65
CA ASN A 361 9.14 -13.64 20.16
C ASN A 361 10.40 -12.75 20.05
N SER A 362 11.36 -12.89 20.97
CA SER A 362 12.64 -12.17 20.91
C SER A 362 13.47 -12.48 19.67
N GLU A 363 13.51 -13.74 19.24
CA GLU A 363 14.24 -14.22 18.06
C GLU A 363 13.55 -13.77 16.77
N GLN A 364 12.22 -13.77 16.75
CA GLN A 364 11.45 -13.26 15.61
C GLN A 364 11.69 -11.75 15.40
N ILE A 365 11.64 -10.96 16.49
CA ILE A 365 11.91 -9.52 16.42
C ILE A 365 13.34 -9.28 15.92
N PHE A 366 14.29 -10.06 16.40
CA PHE A 366 15.69 -9.97 15.98
C PHE A 366 15.89 -10.32 14.50
N TYR A 367 15.25 -11.39 14.03
CA TYR A 367 15.26 -11.79 12.62
C TYR A 367 14.65 -10.72 11.71
N ASN A 368 13.50 -10.16 12.10
CA ASN A 368 12.86 -9.09 11.34
C ASN A 368 13.72 -7.82 11.28
N GLU A 369 14.38 -7.46 12.39
CA GLU A 369 15.34 -6.35 12.41
C GLU A 369 16.44 -6.57 11.37
N ILE A 370 17.04 -7.77 11.32
CA ILE A 370 18.07 -8.11 10.32
C ILE A 370 17.51 -8.02 8.89
N LEU A 371 16.32 -8.55 8.64
CA LEU A 371 15.68 -8.47 7.33
C LEU A 371 15.44 -7.03 6.87
N ILE A 372 15.08 -6.12 7.78
CA ILE A 372 14.89 -4.70 7.46
C ILE A 372 16.22 -4.09 6.96
N HIS A 373 17.33 -4.33 7.66
CA HIS A 373 18.66 -3.87 7.23
C HIS A 373 19.07 -4.47 5.87
N LEU A 374 18.81 -5.76 5.65
CA LEU A 374 19.09 -6.42 4.37
C LEU A 374 18.25 -5.85 3.22
N LYS A 375 16.94 -5.63 3.42
CA LYS A 375 16.10 -4.98 2.40
C LYS A 375 16.59 -3.58 2.07
N TYR A 376 17.02 -2.83 3.09
CA TYR A 376 17.59 -1.50 2.90
C TYR A 376 18.89 -1.55 2.09
N TYR A 377 19.75 -2.54 2.35
CA TYR A 377 20.93 -2.83 1.54
C TYR A 377 20.56 -3.07 0.07
N PHE A 378 19.65 -3.99 -0.23
CA PHE A 378 19.26 -4.29 -1.63
C PHE A 378 18.65 -3.08 -2.36
N LYS A 379 17.89 -2.25 -1.64
CA LYS A 379 17.35 -1.00 -2.17
C LYS A 379 18.49 -0.06 -2.58
N TYR A 380 19.46 0.19 -1.70
CA TYR A 380 20.57 1.11 -1.99
C TYR A 380 21.59 0.54 -2.98
N SER A 381 21.81 -0.78 -2.97
CA SER A 381 22.69 -1.45 -3.94
C SER A 381 22.13 -1.38 -5.35
N SER A 382 20.80 -1.23 -5.54
CA SER A 382 20.22 -1.01 -6.86
C SER A 382 20.44 0.40 -7.42
N TYR A 383 20.75 1.39 -6.58
CA TYR A 383 20.98 2.76 -7.05
C TYR A 383 22.31 2.89 -7.76
N THR A 384 22.38 3.80 -8.74
CA THR A 384 23.62 4.14 -9.43
C THR A 384 24.47 5.04 -8.54
N CYS A 385 25.76 4.73 -8.40
CA CYS A 385 26.72 5.56 -7.68
C CYS A 385 27.73 6.11 -8.68
N LEU A 386 27.54 7.37 -9.07
CA LEU A 386 28.43 8.05 -10.01
C LEU A 386 29.84 8.15 -9.42
N GLY A 387 30.86 7.90 -10.25
CA GLY A 387 32.26 7.98 -9.83
C GLY A 387 32.74 6.82 -8.95
N PHE A 388 31.94 5.78 -8.72
CA PHE A 388 32.35 4.63 -7.92
C PHE A 388 33.58 3.90 -8.49
N ASN A 389 33.62 3.66 -9.81
CA ASN A 389 34.77 3.04 -10.46
C ASN A 389 36.04 3.88 -10.30
N TYR A 390 35.91 5.20 -10.49
CA TYR A 390 37.00 6.15 -10.28
C TYR A 390 37.53 6.11 -8.84
N PHE A 391 36.64 6.00 -7.85
CA PHE A 391 37.02 5.85 -6.44
C PHE A 391 37.82 4.57 -6.21
N ILE A 392 37.34 3.42 -6.68
CA ILE A 392 38.04 2.13 -6.51
C ILE A 392 39.42 2.13 -7.18
N GLU A 393 39.53 2.74 -8.36
CA GLU A 393 40.77 2.79 -9.13
C GLU A 393 41.81 3.77 -8.56
N ASN A 394 41.38 4.92 -8.03
CA ASN A 394 42.30 6.00 -7.69
C ASN A 394 42.52 6.20 -6.18
N ASN A 395 41.68 5.62 -5.32
CA ASN A 395 41.84 5.78 -3.88
C ASN A 395 42.92 4.84 -3.31
N THR A 396 44.13 5.37 -3.18
CA THR A 396 45.30 4.64 -2.65
C THR A 396 45.09 4.16 -1.22
N SER A 397 44.44 4.97 -0.36
CA SER A 397 44.15 4.60 1.02
C SER A 397 43.19 3.40 1.12
N PHE A 398 42.16 3.35 0.27
CA PHE A 398 41.26 2.21 0.19
C PHE A 398 41.98 0.95 -0.30
N LYS A 399 42.80 1.06 -1.35
CA LYS A 399 43.60 -0.07 -1.85
C LYS A 399 44.58 -0.58 -0.81
N GLN A 400 45.25 0.31 -0.08
CA GLN A 400 46.14 -0.05 1.02
C GLN A 400 45.39 -0.77 2.13
N TRP A 401 44.26 -0.21 2.58
CA TRP A 401 43.39 -0.85 3.59
C TRP A 401 42.94 -2.24 3.14
N LEU A 402 42.51 -2.40 1.89
CA LEU A 402 42.11 -3.69 1.33
C LEU A 402 43.29 -4.68 1.19
N SER A 403 44.50 -4.21 0.88
CA SER A 403 45.67 -5.08 0.76
C SER A 403 46.20 -5.56 2.12
N LEU A 404 46.11 -4.70 3.14
CA LEU A 404 46.40 -5.04 4.53
C LEU A 404 45.37 -6.03 5.08
N ALA A 405 44.16 -6.07 4.47
CA ALA A 405 43.05 -6.94 4.82
C ALA A 405 43.43 -8.43 5.00
N ASN A 406 44.43 -8.88 4.24
CA ASN A 406 44.77 -10.29 4.08
C ASN A 406 45.73 -10.84 5.16
N THR A 407 46.25 -10.02 6.07
CA THR A 407 47.39 -10.44 6.94
C THR A 407 47.20 -10.26 8.45
N THR A 408 46.29 -9.41 8.97
CA THR A 408 46.05 -9.16 10.42
C THR A 408 44.65 -8.58 10.72
N GLU A 409 44.31 -8.25 11.98
CA GLU A 409 43.10 -7.48 12.36
C GLU A 409 43.10 -6.05 11.75
N HIS A 410 41.92 -5.56 11.34
CA HIS A 410 41.79 -4.27 10.64
C HIS A 410 41.28 -3.14 11.51
N TYR A 411 41.81 -1.95 11.25
CA TYR A 411 41.22 -0.70 11.73
C TYR A 411 39.96 -0.34 10.93
N PRO A 412 38.96 0.30 11.57
CA PRO A 412 37.71 0.67 10.92
C PRO A 412 37.94 1.66 9.76
N PHE A 413 37.39 1.35 8.59
CA PHE A 413 37.38 2.26 7.46
C PHE A 413 36.30 3.32 7.63
N MET A 414 36.70 4.58 7.75
CA MET A 414 35.78 5.70 7.98
C MET A 414 35.64 6.60 6.74
N ILE A 415 34.40 6.91 6.36
CA ILE A 415 34.08 7.80 5.24
C ILE A 415 33.54 9.13 5.78
N PHE A 416 34.28 10.21 5.56
CA PHE A 416 33.88 11.56 5.94
C PHE A 416 33.31 12.33 4.74
N GLY A 417 32.38 13.24 5.01
CA GLY A 417 31.75 14.07 3.98
C GLY A 417 30.56 14.86 4.52
N SER A 418 30.14 15.89 3.78
CA SER A 418 29.02 16.77 4.14
C SER A 418 27.67 16.03 4.18
N ARG A 419 26.65 16.63 4.81
CA ARG A 419 25.29 16.04 4.84
C ARG A 419 24.79 15.82 3.41
N ALA A 420 24.13 14.69 3.17
CA ALA A 420 23.62 14.28 1.85
C ALA A 420 24.69 14.08 0.74
N SER A 421 25.99 14.02 1.06
CA SER A 421 27.06 13.76 0.09
C SER A 421 27.12 12.32 -0.47
N GLY A 422 26.12 11.47 -0.19
CA GLY A 422 26.09 10.09 -0.67
C GLY A 422 26.88 9.06 0.14
N LYS A 423 27.39 9.38 1.35
CA LYS A 423 28.19 8.46 2.18
C LYS A 423 27.57 7.06 2.35
N THR A 424 26.29 6.99 2.71
CA THR A 424 25.58 5.72 2.94
C THR A 424 25.49 4.88 1.66
N LEU A 425 25.29 5.53 0.51
CA LEU A 425 25.28 4.86 -0.80
C LEU A 425 26.68 4.34 -1.14
N LEU A 426 27.72 5.14 -0.92
CA LEU A 426 29.11 4.75 -1.15
C LEU A 426 29.50 3.55 -0.27
N CYS A 427 29.21 3.57 1.04
CA CYS A 427 29.45 2.42 1.92
C CYS A 427 28.73 1.17 1.42
N THR A 428 27.46 1.29 1.03
CA THR A 428 26.67 0.16 0.51
C THR A 428 27.30 -0.43 -0.75
N LYS A 429 27.82 0.42 -1.65
CA LYS A 429 28.50 -0.01 -2.87
C LYS A 429 29.87 -0.63 -2.61
N ILE A 430 30.62 -0.12 -1.63
CA ILE A 430 31.88 -0.75 -1.19
C ILE A 430 31.58 -2.16 -0.68
N ILE A 431 30.58 -2.35 0.17
CA ILE A 431 30.17 -3.67 0.64
C ILE A 431 29.81 -4.58 -0.54
N GLN A 432 29.00 -4.10 -1.49
CA GLN A 432 28.64 -4.86 -2.69
C GLN A 432 29.88 -5.27 -3.51
N TYR A 433 30.84 -4.37 -3.68
CA TYR A 433 32.10 -4.65 -4.36
C TYR A 433 32.94 -5.70 -3.63
N LEU A 434 33.06 -5.59 -2.30
CA LEU A 434 33.80 -6.54 -1.47
C LEU A 434 33.16 -7.94 -1.48
N LEU A 435 31.83 -8.02 -1.41
CA LEU A 435 31.12 -9.30 -1.49
C LEU A 435 31.33 -10.00 -2.83
N ASN A 436 31.40 -9.25 -3.93
CA ASN A 436 31.71 -9.79 -5.26
C ASN A 436 33.17 -10.24 -5.36
N LEU A 437 34.08 -9.56 -4.67
CA LEU A 437 35.52 -9.83 -4.71
C LEU A 437 35.92 -11.03 -3.83
N LEU A 438 35.27 -11.23 -2.68
CA LEU A 438 35.71 -12.17 -1.64
C LEU A 438 35.09 -13.59 -1.70
N GLU A 439 34.35 -13.93 -2.76
CA GLU A 439 33.68 -15.24 -2.95
C GLU A 439 32.77 -15.69 -1.77
N LYS A 440 32.17 -16.90 -1.85
CA LYS A 440 31.05 -17.36 -0.99
C LYS A 440 31.40 -17.67 0.47
N ASN A 441 32.65 -17.49 0.90
CA ASN A 441 33.10 -17.89 2.24
C ASN A 441 33.14 -16.72 3.25
N VAL A 442 32.62 -15.54 2.88
CA VAL A 442 32.56 -14.39 3.78
C VAL A 442 31.21 -14.27 4.47
N GLN A 443 31.23 -14.09 5.78
CA GLN A 443 30.04 -13.69 6.55
C GLN A 443 30.02 -12.17 6.68
N CYS A 444 28.92 -11.54 6.27
CA CYS A 444 28.77 -10.09 6.31
C CYS A 444 27.56 -9.70 7.16
N ILE A 445 27.80 -8.86 8.18
CA ILE A 445 26.75 -8.26 9.00
C ILE A 445 26.61 -6.79 8.61
N ILE A 446 25.40 -6.40 8.21
CA ILE A 446 25.08 -5.03 7.82
C ILE A 446 24.10 -4.43 8.83
N ARG A 447 24.40 -3.21 9.31
CA ARG A 447 23.51 -2.40 10.16
C ARG A 447 23.53 -0.93 9.72
N TYR A 448 22.36 -0.36 9.53
CA TYR A 448 22.15 1.06 9.25
C TYR A 448 21.66 1.78 10.51
N PHE A 449 22.27 2.89 10.87
CA PHE A 449 21.81 3.72 11.98
C PHE A 449 20.53 4.49 11.61
N ASN A 450 19.64 4.69 12.59
CA ASN A 450 18.38 5.43 12.49
C ASN A 450 17.35 4.89 11.46
N LEU A 451 17.46 3.61 11.08
CA LEU A 451 16.51 2.95 10.18
C LEU A 451 15.23 2.51 10.90
N THR A 452 15.37 1.80 12.01
CA THR A 452 14.34 1.33 12.94
C THR A 452 14.49 2.02 14.30
N SER A 453 13.50 1.90 15.19
CA SER A 453 13.64 2.34 16.59
C SER A 453 14.85 1.69 17.28
N LYS A 454 15.07 0.39 17.04
CA LYS A 454 16.21 -0.38 17.58
C LYS A 454 17.57 0.07 17.06
N SER A 455 17.59 0.67 15.87
CA SER A 455 18.80 1.22 15.27
C SER A 455 19.08 2.68 15.61
N ARG A 456 18.28 3.30 16.50
CA ARG A 456 18.55 4.66 17.01
C ARG A 456 19.48 4.64 18.21
N ASN A 457 19.50 3.54 18.97
CA ASN A 457 20.35 3.38 20.13
C ASN A 457 21.60 2.57 19.78
N ILE A 458 22.77 3.12 20.12
CA ILE A 458 24.06 2.48 19.86
C ILE A 458 24.19 1.14 20.58
N VAL A 459 23.67 1.04 21.82
CA VAL A 459 23.72 -0.18 22.63
C VAL A 459 22.91 -1.30 21.98
N GLU A 460 21.74 -0.96 21.43
CA GLU A 460 20.87 -1.93 20.77
C GLU A 460 21.46 -2.42 19.45
N ILE A 461 22.11 -1.55 18.68
CA ILE A 461 22.84 -1.94 17.46
C ILE A 461 23.99 -2.88 17.80
N PHE A 462 24.85 -2.52 18.75
CA PHE A 462 25.98 -3.38 19.11
C PHE A 462 25.52 -4.70 19.69
N SER A 463 24.51 -4.68 20.57
CA SER A 463 23.87 -5.91 21.07
C SER A 463 23.33 -6.77 19.92
N SER A 464 22.69 -6.15 18.93
CA SER A 464 22.19 -6.84 17.73
C SER A 464 23.32 -7.47 16.90
N ILE A 465 24.44 -6.76 16.73
CA ILE A 465 25.61 -7.28 16.01
C ILE A 465 26.23 -8.44 16.78
N CYS A 466 26.52 -8.27 18.07
CA CYS A 466 27.10 -9.32 18.92
C CYS A 466 26.20 -10.57 18.97
N THR A 467 24.88 -10.38 19.06
CA THR A 467 23.92 -11.49 19.04
C THR A 467 23.95 -12.22 17.71
N GLN A 468 24.04 -11.51 16.57
CA GLN A 468 24.15 -12.15 15.26
C GLN A 468 25.47 -12.90 15.15
N MET A 469 26.59 -12.29 15.59
CA MET A 469 27.91 -12.92 15.60
C MET A 469 27.93 -14.23 16.40
N GLY A 470 27.34 -14.24 17.60
CA GLY A 470 27.26 -15.46 18.43
C GLY A 470 26.45 -16.59 17.78
N LEU A 471 25.51 -16.27 16.87
CA LEU A 471 24.80 -17.28 16.09
C LEU A 471 25.63 -17.81 14.91
N LEU A 472 26.62 -17.06 14.42
CA LEU A 472 27.46 -17.48 13.29
C LEU A 472 28.43 -18.61 13.68
N GLU A 473 28.84 -18.69 14.95
CA GLU A 473 29.77 -19.71 15.46
C GLU A 473 29.11 -21.09 15.73
N HIS A 474 27.77 -21.15 15.82
CA HIS A 474 27.03 -22.33 16.29
C HIS A 474 26.09 -22.97 15.26
N VAL A 475 26.02 -22.48 14.02
CA VAL A 475 25.19 -23.13 12.98
C VAL A 475 26.03 -24.17 12.25
N PRO A 476 25.73 -25.48 12.37
CA PRO A 476 26.46 -26.50 11.64
C PRO A 476 26.33 -26.24 10.15
N ILE A 477 27.46 -26.19 9.45
CA ILE A 477 27.53 -26.27 8.01
C ILE A 477 26.88 -27.61 7.65
N LEU A 478 25.61 -27.59 7.21
CA LEU A 478 24.95 -28.76 6.66
C LEU A 478 25.66 -29.08 5.35
N ASN A 479 26.73 -29.87 5.43
CA ASN A 479 27.33 -30.51 4.27
C ASN A 479 26.26 -31.45 3.68
N PRO A 480 25.81 -31.25 2.43
CA PRO A 480 24.80 -32.09 1.80
C PRO A 480 25.24 -33.57 1.66
N GLU A 481 26.52 -33.88 1.85
CA GLU A 481 27.09 -35.20 1.59
C GLU A 481 27.13 -36.14 2.81
N GLN A 482 26.72 -35.71 4.01
CA GLN A 482 26.82 -36.56 5.22
C GLN A 482 25.54 -37.30 5.64
N GLN A 483 24.47 -37.29 4.83
CA GLN A 483 23.25 -38.09 5.11
C GLN A 483 23.13 -39.40 4.32
N ILE A 484 24.22 -39.96 3.76
CA ILE A 484 24.17 -41.28 3.10
C ILE A 484 24.82 -42.42 3.91
N LYS A 485 25.45 -42.17 5.07
CA LYS A 485 25.98 -43.27 5.89
C LYS A 485 25.83 -43.03 7.39
N LYS A 486 24.67 -43.37 7.94
CA LYS A 486 24.49 -44.45 8.94
C LYS A 486 23.03 -44.56 9.37
#